data_AF-A0A952EWB7-F1
#
_entry.id   AF-A0A952EWB7-F1
#
_cell.length_a   1.000
_cell.length_b   1.000
_cell.length_c   1.000
_cell.angle_alpha   90.00
_cell.angle_beta   90.00
_cell.angle_gamma   90.00
#
_symmetry.space_group_name_H-M   'P 1'
#
loop_
_entity.id
_entity.type
_entity.pdbx_description
1 polymer ?
#
loop_
_entity_poly.entity_id
_entity_poly.type
_entity_poly.pdbx_seq_one_letter_code
_entity_poly.pdbx_strand_id
1 'polypeptide(L)'
;MARSKAGSTRMRPHFEEIQAHYDLSDDFFGTFQDPSRTYSCAFFERDDMSLEEAQMAKLDLALDKLDLQPGMTLLDVGCGWGSLMKRAVEKYDVNVIGLTLSKNQSVYCSKLLEELDSDRSRHVFLRGWEQFDEPVDRIISIEAFEAFPKDRYAAFFETCYRILPTGGRMVLQTIMGHPLKRWPDMGIPITMSDLKFMRFIAKEIFPGGAVPCDEDIAEYSGAAGFSLEQTQYLNEHYVRTLDTWAKNLEAAHDEAV
;
A
#
# COMPACT_ATOMS: atom_id res chain seq x y z
N MET A 1 -37.35 -8.53 20.82
CA MET A 1 -36.16 -9.15 20.19
C MET A 1 -36.14 -8.77 18.72
N ALA A 2 -35.50 -7.65 18.40
CA ALA A 2 -35.38 -7.17 17.02
C ALA A 2 -34.13 -7.82 16.39
N ARG A 3 -34.33 -8.58 15.31
CA ARG A 3 -33.27 -9.14 14.48
C ARG A 3 -32.56 -7.99 13.75
N SER A 4 -31.24 -7.87 13.93
CA SER A 4 -30.40 -6.99 13.13
C SER A 4 -30.34 -7.51 11.69
N LYS A 5 -30.87 -6.73 10.74
CA LYS A 5 -30.54 -6.88 9.32
C LYS A 5 -29.19 -6.20 9.10
N ALA A 6 -28.09 -6.94 9.25
CA ALA A 6 -26.82 -6.56 8.65
C ALA A 6 -26.97 -6.78 7.14
N GLY A 7 -27.37 -5.73 6.41
CA GLY A 7 -27.27 -5.71 4.97
C GLY A 7 -25.80 -5.58 4.61
N SER A 8 -25.14 -6.69 4.29
CA SER A 8 -23.89 -6.66 3.53
C SER A 8 -24.24 -6.09 2.16
N THR A 9 -24.10 -4.78 2.00
CA THR A 9 -24.03 -4.17 0.68
C THR A 9 -22.78 -4.74 0.05
N ARG A 10 -22.94 -5.60 -0.97
CA ARG A 10 -21.84 -6.28 -1.67
C ARG A 10 -20.99 -5.21 -2.36
N MET A 11 -19.99 -4.68 -1.66
CA MET A 11 -19.08 -3.67 -2.18
C MET A 11 -18.30 -4.26 -3.36
N ARG A 12 -18.20 -3.48 -4.45
CA ARG A 12 -17.46 -3.88 -5.65
C ARG A 12 -16.14 -3.11 -5.71
N PRO A 13 -15.01 -3.76 -5.99
CA PRO A 13 -13.74 -3.07 -6.17
C PRO A 13 -13.78 -2.11 -7.37
N HIS A 14 -13.01 -1.03 -7.30
CA HIS A 14 -12.84 -0.06 -8.38
C HIS A 14 -11.78 -0.54 -9.39
N PHE A 15 -12.10 -1.61 -10.13
CA PHE A 15 -11.15 -2.24 -11.07
C PHE A 15 -10.68 -1.27 -12.17
N GLU A 16 -11.60 -0.56 -12.82
CA GLU A 16 -11.30 0.22 -14.03
C GLU A 16 -10.31 1.37 -13.78
N GLU A 17 -10.42 2.03 -12.63
CA GLU A 17 -9.57 3.18 -12.26
C GLU A 17 -8.13 2.75 -11.93
N ILE A 18 -7.98 1.61 -11.24
CA ILE A 18 -6.68 1.09 -10.82
C ILE A 18 -5.96 0.40 -11.99
N GLN A 19 -6.68 -0.32 -12.85
CA GLN A 19 -6.09 -0.91 -14.05
C GLN A 19 -5.53 0.14 -15.01
N ALA A 20 -6.17 1.30 -15.15
CA ALA A 20 -5.70 2.34 -16.06
C ALA A 20 -4.28 2.87 -15.73
N HIS A 21 -3.91 2.94 -14.46
CA HIS A 21 -2.57 3.39 -14.03
C HIS A 21 -1.57 2.23 -14.01
N TYR A 22 -1.89 1.12 -13.34
CA TYR A 22 -0.92 0.04 -13.10
C TYR A 22 -0.80 -0.97 -14.25
N ASP A 23 -1.75 -1.03 -15.18
CA ASP A 23 -1.64 -1.87 -16.38
C ASP A 23 -1.05 -1.11 -17.60
N LEU A 24 -0.47 0.09 -17.42
CA LEU A 24 0.21 0.86 -18.49
C LEU A 24 1.30 0.03 -19.18
N SER A 25 2.37 -0.31 -18.45
CA SER A 25 3.40 -1.26 -18.86
C SER A 25 4.38 -1.51 -17.70
N ASP A 26 4.64 -2.78 -17.38
CA ASP A 26 5.68 -3.15 -16.41
C ASP A 26 7.06 -2.64 -16.85
N ASP A 27 7.32 -2.57 -18.16
CA ASP A 27 8.59 -2.06 -18.69
C ASP A 27 8.74 -0.56 -18.43
N PHE A 28 7.68 0.21 -18.65
CA PHE A 28 7.67 1.65 -18.35
C PHE A 28 7.98 1.92 -16.87
N PHE A 29 7.30 1.23 -15.96
CA PHE A 29 7.57 1.36 -14.51
C PHE A 29 9.02 0.97 -14.16
N GLY A 30 9.59 0.01 -14.90
CA GLY A 30 10.97 -0.45 -14.71
C GLY A 30 12.04 0.55 -15.06
N THR A 31 11.73 1.56 -15.88
CA THR A 31 12.70 2.60 -16.27
C THR A 31 13.13 3.47 -15.10
N PHE A 32 12.27 3.62 -14.07
CA PHE A 32 12.54 4.52 -12.95
C PHE A 32 12.52 3.87 -11.58
N GLN A 33 11.80 2.76 -11.41
CA GLN A 33 11.80 1.99 -10.17
C GLN A 33 13.15 1.30 -9.93
N ASP A 34 13.36 0.84 -8.70
CA ASP A 34 14.47 -0.04 -8.39
C ASP A 34 14.17 -1.49 -8.86
N PRO A 35 15.17 -2.39 -8.88
CA PRO A 35 15.00 -3.77 -9.34
C PRO A 35 13.92 -4.57 -8.60
N SER A 36 13.60 -4.23 -7.34
CA SER A 36 12.53 -4.89 -6.58
C SER A 36 11.12 -4.55 -7.08
N ARG A 37 10.98 -3.57 -7.98
CA ARG A 37 9.68 -3.05 -8.45
C ARG A 37 8.80 -2.54 -7.30
N THR A 38 9.43 -1.94 -6.28
CA THR A 38 8.69 -1.37 -5.16
C THR A 38 8.23 0.05 -5.52
N TYR A 39 6.91 0.25 -5.55
CA TYR A 39 6.31 1.53 -5.92
C TYR A 39 5.60 2.19 -4.73
N SER A 40 6.42 2.59 -3.77
CA SER A 40 6.03 3.36 -2.58
C SER A 40 7.24 4.09 -2.03
N CYS A 41 7.04 4.96 -1.02
CA CYS A 41 8.12 5.60 -0.29
C CYS A 41 9.19 4.60 0.18
N ALA A 42 10.46 4.88 -0.11
CA ALA A 42 11.60 4.14 0.43
C ALA A 42 11.96 4.62 1.85
N PHE A 43 12.88 3.93 2.52
CA PHE A 43 13.38 4.31 3.85
C PHE A 43 14.91 4.41 3.81
N PHE A 44 15.40 5.65 3.77
CA PHE A 44 16.84 5.93 3.73
C PHE A 44 17.38 6.04 5.17
N GLU A 45 17.75 4.91 5.76
CA GLU A 45 18.35 4.88 7.10
C GLU A 45 19.76 5.50 7.13
N ARG A 46 20.48 5.41 6.01
CA ARG A 46 21.80 6.02 5.81
C ARG A 46 21.81 6.88 4.55
N ASP A 47 22.65 7.91 4.55
CA ASP A 47 22.75 8.84 3.44
C ASP A 47 23.29 8.19 2.16
N ASP A 48 24.10 7.14 2.27
CA ASP A 48 24.78 6.47 1.16
C ASP A 48 23.95 5.37 0.49
N MET A 49 22.73 5.11 0.97
CA MET A 49 21.87 4.06 0.41
C MET A 49 21.46 4.37 -1.03
N SER A 50 21.57 3.35 -1.88
CA SER A 50 20.87 3.29 -3.16
C SER A 50 19.36 3.20 -2.95
N LEU A 51 18.58 3.44 -4.02
CA LEU A 51 17.12 3.31 -3.96
C LEU A 51 16.70 1.87 -3.62
N GLU A 52 17.38 0.87 -4.19
CA GLU A 52 17.12 -0.55 -3.92
C GLU A 52 17.34 -0.88 -2.44
N GLU A 53 18.48 -0.46 -1.88
CA GLU A 53 18.77 -0.67 -0.45
C GLU A 53 17.73 -0.01 0.45
N ALA A 54 17.33 1.23 0.10
CA ALA A 54 16.33 1.96 0.86
C ALA A 54 14.91 1.35 0.75
N GLN A 55 14.57 0.74 -0.39
CA GLN A 55 13.31 0.01 -0.54
C GLN A 55 13.33 -1.27 0.31
N MET A 56 14.42 -2.05 0.27
CA MET A 56 14.58 -3.22 1.12
C MET A 56 14.53 -2.86 2.61
N ALA A 57 15.18 -1.76 3.01
CA ALA A 57 15.12 -1.25 4.38
C ALA A 57 13.70 -0.86 4.78
N LYS A 58 12.90 -0.27 3.88
CA LYS A 58 11.48 0.04 4.14
C LYS A 58 10.63 -1.21 4.30
N LEU A 59 10.82 -2.21 3.46
CA LEU A 59 10.11 -3.49 3.58
C LEU A 59 10.42 -4.15 4.93
N ASP A 60 11.69 -4.16 5.32
CA ASP A 60 12.12 -4.68 6.62
C ASP A 60 11.53 -3.90 7.79
N LEU A 61 11.59 -2.57 7.74
CA LEU A 61 11.00 -1.68 8.75
C LEU A 61 9.51 -1.97 8.96
N ALA A 62 8.77 -2.22 7.89
CA ALA A 62 7.34 -2.50 7.96
C ALA A 62 7.06 -3.92 8.49
N LEU A 63 7.81 -4.92 8.03
CA LEU A 63 7.67 -6.32 8.48
C LEU A 63 8.08 -6.51 9.95
N ASP A 64 9.13 -5.82 10.41
CA ASP A 64 9.63 -5.91 11.79
C ASP A 64 8.59 -5.43 12.83
N LYS A 65 7.65 -4.57 12.44
CA LYS A 65 6.55 -4.10 13.31
C LYS A 65 5.43 -5.13 13.49
N LEU A 66 5.39 -6.15 12.65
CA LEU A 66 4.34 -7.16 12.67
C LEU A 66 4.60 -8.29 13.65
N ASP A 67 5.79 -8.42 14.25
CA ASP A 67 6.11 -9.57 15.12
C ASP A 67 5.73 -10.90 14.43
N LEU A 68 6.25 -11.09 13.22
CA LEU A 68 6.03 -12.28 12.40
C LEU A 68 6.80 -13.45 12.98
N GLN A 69 6.13 -14.60 13.07
CA GLN A 69 6.71 -15.86 13.49
C GLN A 69 6.60 -16.89 12.37
N PRO A 70 7.59 -17.80 12.22
CA PRO A 70 7.54 -18.83 11.18
C PRO A 70 6.21 -19.59 11.15
N GLY A 71 5.65 -19.72 9.95
CA GLY A 71 4.37 -20.40 9.70
C GLY A 71 3.11 -19.56 9.89
N MET A 72 3.22 -18.31 10.36
CA MET A 72 2.10 -17.35 10.29
C MET A 72 1.68 -17.08 8.84
N THR A 73 0.48 -16.53 8.66
CA THR A 73 -0.05 -16.07 7.38
C THR A 73 -0.13 -14.54 7.36
N LEU A 74 0.63 -13.92 6.45
CA LEU A 74 0.63 -12.48 6.20
C LEU A 74 -0.26 -12.14 5.00
N LEU A 75 -1.21 -11.24 5.21
CA LEU A 75 -1.99 -10.61 4.14
C LEU A 75 -1.35 -9.29 3.71
N ASP A 76 -0.99 -9.18 2.43
CA ASP A 76 -0.54 -7.95 1.78
C ASP A 76 -1.67 -7.36 0.91
N VAL A 77 -2.29 -6.29 1.39
CA VAL A 77 -3.38 -5.59 0.69
C VAL A 77 -2.82 -4.53 -0.23
N GLY A 78 -2.92 -4.78 -1.55
CA GLY A 78 -2.30 -3.94 -2.58
C GLY A 78 -0.85 -4.35 -2.81
N CYS A 79 -0.61 -5.64 -3.06
CA CYS A 79 0.71 -6.24 -3.00
C CYS A 79 1.70 -5.85 -4.12
N GLY A 80 1.28 -4.97 -5.05
CA GLY A 80 2.10 -4.49 -6.16
C GLY A 80 2.75 -5.64 -6.94
N TRP A 81 4.04 -5.49 -7.25
CA TRP A 81 4.86 -6.51 -7.91
C TRP A 81 5.44 -7.57 -6.95
N GLY A 82 5.02 -7.60 -5.68
CA GLY A 82 5.28 -8.73 -4.77
C GLY A 82 6.59 -8.68 -3.97
N SER A 83 7.35 -7.59 -4.02
CA SER A 83 8.62 -7.45 -3.30
C SER A 83 8.48 -7.70 -1.79
N LEU A 84 7.41 -7.18 -1.19
CA LEU A 84 7.12 -7.36 0.23
C LEU A 84 6.85 -8.82 0.58
N MET A 85 5.98 -9.50 -0.19
CA MET A 85 5.66 -10.90 0.05
C MET A 85 6.89 -11.78 -0.13
N LYS A 86 7.70 -11.52 -1.16
CA LYS A 86 8.98 -12.21 -1.35
C LYS A 86 9.87 -12.06 -0.11
N ARG A 87 10.07 -10.82 0.34
CA ARG A 87 10.88 -10.52 1.52
C ARG A 87 10.34 -11.16 2.79
N ALA A 88 9.02 -11.21 2.96
CA ALA A 88 8.37 -11.83 4.10
C ALA A 88 8.63 -13.33 4.18
N VAL A 89 8.50 -14.04 3.05
CA VAL A 89 8.81 -15.48 2.97
C VAL A 89 10.28 -15.74 3.28
N GLU A 90 11.20 -15.00 2.63
CA GLU A 90 12.64 -15.21 2.78
C GLU A 90 13.17 -14.92 4.19
N LYS A 91 12.67 -13.85 4.84
CA LYS A 91 13.23 -13.37 6.12
C LYS A 91 12.49 -13.93 7.34
N TYR A 92 11.18 -14.19 7.24
CA TYR A 92 10.34 -14.57 8.39
C TYR A 92 9.72 -15.96 8.26
N ASP A 93 9.91 -16.66 7.13
CA ASP A 93 9.40 -18.01 6.91
C ASP A 93 7.87 -18.12 7.14
N VAL A 94 7.13 -17.16 6.58
CA VAL A 94 5.66 -17.07 6.68
C VAL A 94 4.96 -17.45 5.39
N ASN A 95 3.69 -17.84 5.49
CA ASN A 95 2.79 -17.91 4.34
C ASN A 95 2.36 -16.49 3.95
N VAL A 96 2.11 -16.27 2.66
CA VAL A 96 1.73 -14.96 2.13
C VAL A 96 0.50 -15.04 1.24
N ILE A 97 -0.39 -14.07 1.42
CA ILE A 97 -1.56 -13.82 0.57
C ILE A 97 -1.47 -12.38 0.07
N GLY A 98 -1.40 -12.19 -1.24
CA GLY A 98 -1.40 -10.87 -1.87
C GLY A 98 -2.73 -10.57 -2.53
N LEU A 99 -3.25 -9.36 -2.33
CA LEU A 99 -4.40 -8.83 -3.05
C LEU A 99 -3.95 -7.73 -4.01
N THR A 100 -4.33 -7.83 -5.28
CA THR A 100 -4.13 -6.77 -6.26
C THR A 100 -5.34 -6.68 -7.19
N LEU A 101 -5.51 -5.51 -7.83
CA LEU A 101 -6.51 -5.27 -8.86
C LEU A 101 -5.88 -5.16 -10.26
N SER A 102 -4.54 -5.16 -10.36
CA SER A 102 -3.80 -5.19 -11.63
C SER A 102 -3.52 -6.61 -12.07
N LYS A 103 -3.81 -6.90 -13.34
CA LYS A 103 -3.54 -8.21 -13.95
C LYS A 103 -2.05 -8.42 -14.14
N ASN A 104 -1.34 -7.37 -14.56
CA ASN A 104 0.11 -7.43 -14.79
C ASN A 104 0.85 -7.72 -13.48
N GLN A 105 0.52 -6.98 -12.41
CA GLN A 105 1.04 -7.22 -11.08
C GLN A 105 0.74 -8.64 -10.56
N SER A 106 -0.48 -9.13 -10.76
CA SER A 106 -0.86 -10.48 -10.34
C SER A 106 -0.01 -11.55 -11.04
N VAL A 107 0.21 -11.42 -12.35
CA VAL A 107 1.05 -12.34 -13.13
C VAL A 107 2.51 -12.26 -12.72
N TYR A 108 3.06 -11.04 -12.61
CA TYR A 108 4.45 -10.82 -12.21
C TYR A 108 4.71 -11.39 -10.81
N CYS A 109 3.87 -11.02 -9.85
CA CYS A 109 3.99 -11.44 -8.47
C CYS A 109 3.88 -12.96 -8.32
N SER A 110 2.99 -13.61 -9.08
CA SER A 110 2.86 -15.08 -9.03
C SER A 110 4.15 -15.76 -9.49
N LYS A 111 4.74 -15.32 -10.60
CA LYS A 111 6.02 -15.84 -11.09
C LYS A 111 7.15 -15.62 -10.09
N LEU A 112 7.24 -14.40 -9.53
CA LEU A 112 8.25 -14.06 -8.53
C LEU A 112 8.21 -15.00 -7.32
N LEU A 113 7.01 -15.35 -6.85
CA LEU A 113 6.82 -16.22 -5.69
C LEU A 113 7.02 -17.72 -6.02
N GLU A 114 6.75 -18.14 -7.25
CA GLU A 114 7.02 -19.51 -7.72
C GLU A 114 8.53 -19.84 -7.76
N GLU A 115 9.38 -18.83 -8.02
CA GLU A 115 10.84 -18.98 -8.07
C GLU A 115 11.49 -19.11 -6.68
N LEU A 116 10.73 -18.91 -5.59
CA LEU A 116 11.25 -19.04 -4.24
C LEU A 116 11.41 -20.50 -3.80
N ASP A 117 12.60 -20.81 -3.30
CA ASP A 117 12.92 -22.08 -2.64
C ASP A 117 12.37 -22.09 -1.21
N SER A 118 11.07 -22.37 -1.07
CA SER A 118 10.35 -22.42 0.20
C SER A 118 9.15 -23.36 0.10
N ASP A 119 8.82 -24.03 1.21
CA ASP A 119 7.62 -24.86 1.36
C ASP A 119 6.39 -24.04 1.80
N ARG A 120 6.53 -22.72 2.01
CA ARG A 120 5.42 -21.86 2.46
C ARG A 120 4.37 -21.64 1.37
N SER A 121 3.12 -21.49 1.81
CA SER A 121 2.01 -21.15 0.93
C SER A 121 2.14 -19.72 0.45
N ARG A 122 1.92 -19.52 -0.85
CA ARG A 122 2.05 -18.25 -1.57
C ARG A 122 0.86 -18.12 -2.50
N HIS A 123 -0.02 -17.16 -2.24
CA HIS A 123 -1.21 -16.94 -3.06
C HIS A 123 -1.31 -15.47 -3.47
N VAL A 124 -1.60 -15.24 -4.75
CA VAL A 124 -1.87 -13.89 -5.29
C VAL A 124 -3.28 -13.91 -5.87
N PHE A 125 -4.15 -13.04 -5.36
CA PHE A 125 -5.52 -12.94 -5.84
C PHE A 125 -5.75 -11.62 -6.57
N LEU A 126 -6.31 -11.72 -7.77
CA LEU A 126 -6.85 -10.59 -8.52
C LEU A 126 -8.25 -10.21 -7.97
N ARG A 127 -8.30 -9.74 -6.73
CA ARG A 127 -9.53 -9.29 -6.05
C ARG A 127 -9.20 -8.20 -5.04
N GLY A 128 -10.18 -7.33 -4.80
CA GLY A 128 -10.09 -6.31 -3.76
C GLY A 128 -10.30 -6.88 -2.36
N TRP A 129 -9.89 -6.13 -1.34
CA TRP A 129 -10.09 -6.48 0.06
C TRP A 129 -11.58 -6.61 0.42
N GLU A 130 -12.47 -5.95 -0.32
CA GLU A 130 -13.93 -6.03 -0.13
C GLU A 130 -14.48 -7.44 -0.34
N GLN A 131 -13.71 -8.32 -0.97
CA GLN A 131 -14.07 -9.70 -1.30
C GLN A 131 -13.20 -10.73 -0.56
N PHE A 132 -12.42 -10.28 0.43
CA PHE A 132 -11.56 -11.13 1.24
C PHE A 132 -12.15 -11.29 2.65
N ASP A 133 -12.28 -12.53 3.10
CA ASP A 133 -12.86 -12.86 4.42
C ASP A 133 -12.22 -14.12 5.04
N GLU A 134 -11.01 -14.46 4.58
CA GLU A 134 -10.25 -15.61 5.10
C GLU A 134 -9.41 -15.16 6.30
N PRO A 135 -9.26 -15.97 7.35
CA PRO A 135 -8.49 -15.62 8.53
C PRO A 135 -6.99 -15.55 8.23
N VAL A 136 -6.30 -14.56 8.80
CA VAL A 136 -4.85 -14.33 8.64
C VAL A 136 -4.25 -13.88 9.97
N ASP A 137 -2.94 -14.05 10.16
CA ASP A 137 -2.28 -13.70 11.43
C ASP A 137 -1.87 -12.23 11.50
N ARG A 138 -1.47 -11.67 10.37
CA ARG A 138 -0.94 -10.30 10.22
C ARG A 138 -1.43 -9.67 8.92
N ILE A 139 -1.60 -8.35 8.94
CA ILE A 139 -1.98 -7.57 7.75
C ILE A 139 -0.94 -6.48 7.50
N ILE A 140 -0.61 -6.25 6.25
CA ILE A 140 0.17 -5.10 5.82
C ILE A 140 -0.48 -4.47 4.59
N SER A 141 -0.45 -3.15 4.52
CA SER A 141 -0.84 -2.40 3.34
C SER A 141 0.08 -1.21 3.21
N ILE A 142 0.80 -1.15 2.08
CA ILE A 142 1.74 -0.07 1.78
C ILE A 142 1.23 0.69 0.57
N GLU A 143 0.75 1.91 0.80
CA GLU A 143 0.36 2.92 -0.19
C GLU A 143 -0.72 2.44 -1.18
N ALA A 144 -1.54 1.49 -0.74
CA ALA A 144 -2.75 1.06 -1.45
C ALA A 144 -4.02 1.73 -0.94
N PHE A 145 -3.97 2.29 0.28
CA PHE A 145 -5.14 2.82 0.98
C PHE A 145 -5.66 4.14 0.37
N GLU A 146 -4.79 4.88 -0.32
CA GLU A 146 -5.08 6.09 -1.08
C GLU A 146 -6.01 5.82 -2.24
N ALA A 147 -6.06 4.57 -2.73
CA ALA A 147 -7.00 4.15 -3.76
C ALA A 147 -8.41 3.85 -3.19
N PHE A 148 -8.57 3.87 -1.86
CA PHE A 148 -9.86 3.59 -1.23
C PHE A 148 -10.62 4.91 -1.02
N PRO A 149 -11.87 5.03 -1.49
CA PRO A 149 -12.66 6.20 -1.21
C PRO A 149 -13.01 6.26 0.29
N LYS A 150 -13.10 7.47 0.83
CA LYS A 150 -13.29 7.72 2.27
C LYS A 150 -14.52 7.03 2.87
N ASP A 151 -15.59 6.87 2.09
CA ASP A 151 -16.80 6.17 2.53
C ASP A 151 -16.58 4.65 2.79
N ARG A 152 -15.45 4.09 2.36
CA ARG A 152 -15.05 2.69 2.60
C ARG A 152 -14.07 2.49 3.74
N TYR A 153 -13.50 3.55 4.33
CA TYR A 153 -12.49 3.41 5.40
C TYR A 153 -13.01 2.59 6.58
N ALA A 154 -14.22 2.86 7.06
CA ALA A 154 -14.84 2.10 8.14
C ALA A 154 -14.89 0.60 7.82
N ALA A 155 -15.40 0.24 6.63
CA ALA A 155 -15.54 -1.15 6.23
C ALA A 155 -14.20 -1.87 6.01
N PHE A 156 -13.15 -1.14 5.61
CA PHE A 156 -11.79 -1.66 5.50
C PHE A 156 -11.25 -2.08 6.87
N PHE A 157 -11.28 -1.17 7.85
CA PHE A 157 -10.80 -1.47 9.19
C PHE A 157 -11.66 -2.54 9.88
N GLU A 158 -12.98 -2.52 9.71
CA GLU A 158 -13.87 -3.59 10.22
C GLU A 158 -13.54 -4.97 9.62
N THR A 159 -13.20 -5.01 8.33
CA THR A 159 -12.79 -6.26 7.67
C THR A 159 -11.45 -6.75 8.19
N CYS A 160 -10.45 -5.86 8.25
CA CYS A 160 -9.13 -6.19 8.78
C CYS A 160 -9.20 -6.69 10.23
N TYR A 161 -10.00 -6.03 11.08
CA TYR A 161 -10.18 -6.44 12.47
C TYR A 161 -10.85 -7.82 12.58
N ARG A 162 -11.86 -8.10 11.75
CA ARG A 162 -12.61 -9.36 11.77
C ARG A 162 -11.78 -10.58 11.39
N ILE A 163 -10.86 -10.43 10.43
CA ILE A 163 -10.04 -11.55 9.91
C ILE A 163 -8.76 -11.80 10.70
N LEU A 164 -8.40 -10.89 11.61
CA LEU A 164 -7.25 -11.03 12.51
C LEU A 164 -7.63 -11.81 13.78
N PRO A 165 -6.72 -12.63 14.34
CA PRO A 165 -6.88 -13.22 15.65
C PRO A 165 -6.74 -12.16 16.76
N THR A 166 -7.07 -12.55 17.99
CA THR A 166 -6.68 -11.75 19.16
C THR A 166 -5.16 -11.59 19.19
N GLY A 167 -4.68 -10.35 19.33
CA GLY A 167 -3.25 -10.02 19.25
C GLY A 167 -2.71 -9.90 17.82
N GLY A 168 -3.57 -9.99 16.81
CA GLY A 168 -3.22 -9.70 15.43
C GLY A 168 -2.77 -8.24 15.26
N ARG A 169 -1.81 -8.02 14.36
CA ARG A 169 -1.23 -6.69 14.08
C ARG A 169 -1.46 -6.32 12.63
N MET A 170 -1.63 -5.02 12.40
CA MET A 170 -1.68 -4.44 11.06
C MET A 170 -0.66 -3.31 10.96
N VAL A 171 0.08 -3.27 9.86
CA VAL A 171 0.89 -2.11 9.46
C VAL A 171 0.21 -1.45 8.27
N LEU A 172 -0.10 -0.17 8.42
CA LEU A 172 -0.65 0.68 7.38
C LEU A 172 0.35 1.80 7.09
N GLN A 173 0.95 1.78 5.91
CA GLN A 173 1.70 2.91 5.35
C GLN A 173 0.84 3.54 4.27
N THR A 174 0.59 4.85 4.37
CA THR A 174 -0.24 5.59 3.42
C THR A 174 0.20 7.06 3.41
N ILE A 175 0.11 7.70 2.25
CA ILE A 175 0.25 9.14 2.10
C ILE A 175 -0.90 9.79 2.87
N MET A 176 -0.56 10.73 3.75
CA MET A 176 -1.53 11.50 4.50
C MET A 176 -1.52 12.96 4.06
N GLY A 177 -2.71 13.52 3.94
CA GLY A 177 -2.94 14.94 3.74
C GLY A 177 -3.36 15.60 5.05
N HIS A 178 -3.40 16.92 5.04
CA HIS A 178 -4.02 17.69 6.11
C HIS A 178 -5.43 18.10 5.71
N PRO A 179 -6.41 18.05 6.63
CA PRO A 179 -7.73 18.61 6.37
C PRO A 179 -7.61 20.09 5.95
N LEU A 180 -8.33 20.53 4.92
CA LEU A 180 -8.27 21.92 4.42
C LEU A 180 -8.49 22.96 5.54
N LYS A 181 -9.30 22.63 6.55
CA LYS A 181 -9.53 23.45 7.75
C LYS A 181 -8.25 23.78 8.53
N ARG A 182 -7.22 22.93 8.49
CA ARG A 182 -5.94 23.09 9.21
C ARG A 182 -4.90 23.87 8.41
N TRP A 183 -5.07 24.04 7.10
CA TRP A 183 -4.06 24.64 6.22
C TRP A 183 -3.68 26.08 6.62
N PRO A 184 -4.63 26.97 6.98
CA PRO A 184 -4.29 28.33 7.42
C PRO A 184 -3.39 28.33 8.67
N ASP A 185 -3.70 27.49 9.66
CA ASP A 185 -2.95 27.40 10.92
C ASP A 185 -1.54 26.80 10.71
N MET A 186 -1.39 25.95 9.69
CA MET A 186 -0.12 25.35 9.30
C MET A 186 0.69 26.24 8.35
N GLY A 187 0.17 27.40 7.95
CA GLY A 187 0.82 28.29 6.99
C GLY A 187 0.97 27.68 5.60
N ILE A 188 0.13 26.71 5.24
CA ILE A 188 0.15 26.08 3.91
C ILE A 188 -0.59 27.00 2.94
N PRO A 189 0.10 27.65 1.98
CA PRO A 189 -0.57 28.49 1.00
C PRO A 189 -1.38 27.63 0.03
N ILE A 190 -2.47 28.19 -0.49
CA ILE A 190 -3.19 27.62 -1.64
C ILE A 190 -2.90 28.52 -2.83
N THR A 191 -1.98 28.09 -3.68
CA THR A 191 -1.67 28.82 -4.92
C THR A 191 -2.46 28.23 -6.09
N MET A 192 -2.56 29.00 -7.17
CA MET A 192 -3.19 28.50 -8.40
C MET A 192 -2.41 27.34 -9.04
N SER A 193 -1.09 27.30 -8.82
CA SER A 193 -0.21 26.19 -9.20
C SER A 193 -0.59 24.91 -8.47
N ASP A 194 -0.81 24.97 -7.15
CA ASP A 194 -1.17 23.80 -6.33
C ASP A 194 -2.52 23.22 -6.78
N LEU A 195 -3.51 24.08 -7.02
CA LEU A 195 -4.82 23.66 -7.52
C LEU A 195 -4.73 22.96 -8.88
N LYS A 196 -3.89 23.46 -9.79
CA LYS A 196 -3.66 22.85 -11.10
C LYS A 196 -2.95 21.49 -10.97
N PHE A 197 -1.97 21.39 -10.08
CA PHE A 197 -1.23 20.16 -9.83
C PHE A 197 -2.12 19.08 -9.20
N MET A 198 -2.89 19.42 -8.16
CA MET A 198 -3.86 18.50 -7.56
C MET A 198 -4.87 17.98 -8.60
N ARG A 199 -5.36 18.85 -9.50
CA ARG A 199 -6.24 18.44 -10.59
C ARG A 199 -5.55 17.51 -11.59
N PHE A 200 -4.28 17.76 -11.91
CA PHE A 200 -3.49 16.88 -12.79
C PHE A 200 -3.34 15.49 -12.17
N ILE A 201 -2.92 15.40 -10.90
CA ILE A 201 -2.77 14.12 -10.19
C ILE A 201 -4.10 13.35 -10.18
N ALA A 202 -5.19 14.00 -9.78
CA ALA A 202 -6.50 13.36 -9.65
C ALA A 202 -7.13 12.95 -11.00
N LYS A 203 -6.67 13.50 -12.12
CA LYS A 203 -7.24 13.23 -13.45
C LYS A 203 -6.38 12.29 -14.29
N GLU A 204 -5.05 12.47 -14.25
CA GLU A 204 -4.12 11.81 -15.17
C GLU A 204 -3.32 10.69 -14.49
N ILE A 205 -3.14 10.74 -13.16
CA ILE A 205 -2.28 9.79 -12.43
C ILE A 205 -3.12 8.83 -11.57
N PHE A 206 -3.90 9.35 -10.61
CA PHE A 206 -4.65 8.57 -9.63
C PHE A 206 -6.14 8.97 -9.60
N PRO A 207 -6.92 8.57 -10.62
CA PRO A 207 -8.36 8.83 -10.63
C PRO A 207 -9.07 8.06 -9.50
N GLY A 208 -10.00 8.73 -8.82
CA GLY A 208 -10.84 8.11 -7.77
C GLY A 208 -10.18 7.97 -6.39
N GLY A 209 -8.88 8.29 -6.27
CA GLY A 209 -8.16 8.21 -5.00
C GLY A 209 -8.61 9.26 -3.97
N ALA A 210 -8.45 8.94 -2.69
CA ALA A 210 -8.65 9.84 -1.56
C ALA A 210 -7.46 9.74 -0.60
N VAL A 211 -6.86 10.88 -0.29
CA VAL A 211 -5.75 10.95 0.66
C VAL A 211 -6.34 11.12 2.08
N PRO A 212 -6.16 10.14 2.99
CA PRO A 212 -6.66 10.26 4.35
C PRO A 212 -5.89 11.32 5.14
N CYS A 213 -6.43 11.71 6.28
CA CYS A 213 -5.67 12.42 7.31
C CYS A 213 -5.47 11.56 8.57
N ASP A 214 -4.65 12.06 9.49
CA ASP A 214 -4.42 11.49 10.81
C ASP A 214 -5.72 11.26 11.60
N GLU A 215 -6.66 12.21 11.55
CA GLU A 215 -7.99 12.09 12.19
C GLU A 215 -8.76 10.88 11.61
N ASP A 216 -8.73 10.69 10.30
CA ASP A 216 -9.45 9.59 9.63
C ASP A 216 -8.91 8.24 10.10
N ILE A 217 -7.59 8.06 10.08
CA ILE A 217 -6.98 6.78 10.49
C ILE A 217 -7.34 6.46 11.94
N ALA A 218 -7.17 7.42 12.85
CA ALA A 218 -7.45 7.21 14.27
C ALA A 218 -8.94 6.91 14.53
N GLU A 219 -9.85 7.65 13.89
CA GLU A 219 -11.29 7.47 14.06
C GLU A 219 -11.76 6.10 13.54
N TYR A 220 -11.46 5.78 12.28
CA TYR A 220 -11.97 4.55 11.65
C TYR A 220 -11.29 3.29 12.19
N SER A 221 -9.98 3.33 12.46
CA SER A 221 -9.30 2.17 13.08
C SER A 221 -9.78 1.94 14.50
N GLY A 222 -9.95 3.01 15.28
CA GLY A 222 -10.43 2.94 16.66
C GLY A 222 -11.86 2.42 16.75
N ALA A 223 -12.74 2.88 15.86
CA ALA A 223 -14.12 2.41 15.79
C ALA A 223 -14.23 0.91 15.46
N ALA A 224 -13.31 0.37 14.66
CA ALA A 224 -13.25 -1.06 14.35
C ALA A 224 -12.70 -1.92 15.52
N GLY A 225 -11.98 -1.31 16.47
CA GLY A 225 -11.41 -1.98 17.65
C GLY A 225 -9.88 -2.01 17.70
N PHE A 226 -9.18 -1.39 16.76
CA PHE A 226 -7.72 -1.28 16.82
C PHE A 226 -7.25 -0.24 17.85
N SER A 227 -6.08 -0.48 18.44
CA SER A 227 -5.32 0.53 19.18
C SER A 227 -4.08 0.93 18.38
N LEU A 228 -3.87 2.23 18.19
CA LEU A 228 -2.67 2.75 17.54
C LEU A 228 -1.45 2.64 18.48
N GLU A 229 -0.51 1.76 18.14
CA GLU A 229 0.73 1.54 18.93
C GLU A 229 1.81 2.58 18.58
N GLN A 230 2.00 2.87 17.29
CA GLN A 230 3.06 3.77 16.82
C GLN A 230 2.64 4.51 15.55
N THR A 231 3.06 5.76 15.44
CA THR A 231 3.05 6.54 14.19
C THR A 231 4.48 6.93 13.83
N GLN A 232 4.87 6.73 12.58
CA GLN A 232 6.17 7.13 12.06
C GLN A 232 5.97 7.88 10.75
N TYR A 233 6.53 9.08 10.66
CA TYR A 233 6.45 9.94 9.47
C TYR A 233 7.67 9.73 8.58
N LEU A 234 7.45 9.61 7.26
CA LEU A 234 8.50 9.33 6.28
C LEU A 234 8.68 10.46 5.24
N ASN A 235 8.25 11.68 5.54
CA ASN A 235 8.14 12.79 4.59
C ASN A 235 9.42 13.05 3.79
N GLU A 236 10.57 13.17 4.47
CA GLU A 236 11.85 13.44 3.82
C GLU A 236 12.33 12.27 2.96
N HIS A 237 11.97 11.03 3.32
CA HIS A 237 12.29 9.86 2.51
C HIS A 237 11.46 9.83 1.23
N TYR A 238 10.20 10.28 1.26
CA TYR A 238 9.37 10.36 0.05
C TYR A 238 9.92 11.41 -0.92
N VAL A 239 10.37 12.57 -0.42
CA VAL A 239 11.05 13.59 -1.25
C VAL A 239 12.24 12.96 -1.97
N ARG A 240 13.13 12.27 -1.24
CA ARG A 240 14.30 11.61 -1.85
C ARG A 240 13.90 10.49 -2.82
N THR A 241 12.83 9.75 -2.53
CA THR A 241 12.30 8.68 -3.41
C THR A 241 11.83 9.28 -4.75
N LEU A 242 10.99 10.31 -4.71
CA LEU A 242 10.46 10.99 -5.91
C LEU A 242 11.55 11.67 -6.72
N ASP A 243 12.51 12.35 -6.07
CA ASP A 243 13.65 12.95 -6.76
C ASP A 243 14.49 11.89 -7.48
N THR A 244 14.65 10.71 -6.88
CA THR A 244 15.40 9.61 -7.48
C THR A 244 14.64 9.00 -8.65
N TRP A 245 13.35 8.73 -8.51
CA TRP A 245 12.50 8.26 -9.62
C TRP A 245 12.47 9.24 -10.78
N ALA A 246 12.33 10.54 -10.52
CA ALA A 246 12.35 11.56 -11.56
C ALA A 246 13.68 11.58 -12.33
N LYS A 247 14.82 11.52 -11.62
CA LYS A 247 16.15 11.43 -12.25
C LYS A 247 16.33 10.17 -13.08
N ASN A 248 15.87 9.03 -12.59
CA ASN A 248 15.95 7.77 -13.34
C ASN A 248 15.11 7.84 -14.61
N LEU A 249 13.87 8.33 -14.51
CA LEU A 249 12.98 8.49 -15.66
C LEU A 249 13.56 9.46 -16.70
N GLU A 250 14.14 10.57 -16.27
CA GLU A 250 14.81 11.53 -17.16
C GLU A 250 16.01 10.89 -17.87
N ALA A 251 16.81 10.10 -17.15
CA ALA A 251 17.94 9.37 -17.73
C ALA A 251 17.51 8.28 -18.72
N ALA A 252 16.33 7.68 -18.52
CA ALA A 252 15.74 6.64 -19.35
C ALA A 252 14.71 7.18 -20.37
N HIS A 253 14.72 8.49 -20.66
CA HIS A 253 13.71 9.14 -21.49
C HIS A 253 13.43 8.42 -22.83
N ASP A 254 14.48 8.03 -23.56
CA ASP A 254 14.35 7.42 -24.89
C ASP A 254 13.78 5.99 -24.85
N GLU A 255 13.87 5.30 -23.71
CA GLU A 255 13.22 3.99 -23.49
C GLU A 255 11.76 4.16 -23.07
N ALA A 256 11.43 5.27 -22.41
CA ALA A 256 10.11 5.54 -21.86
C ALA A 256 9.09 6.10 -22.88
N VAL A 257 9.54 6.61 -24.04
CA VAL A 257 8.73 7.37 -25.02
C VAL A 257 8.59 6.65 -26.36
#